data_AF-A0A936AUJ4-F1
#
_entry.id   AF-A0A936AUJ4-F1
#
_cell.length_a   1.000
_cell.length_b   1.000
_cell.length_c   1.000
_cell.angle_alpha   90.00
_cell.angle_beta   90.00
_cell.angle_gamma   90.00
#
_symmetry.space_group_name_H-M   'P 1'
#
loop_
_entity.id
_entity.type
_entity.pdbx_description
1 polymer ?
#
loop_
_entity_poly.entity_id
_entity_poly.type
_entity_poly.pdbx_seq_one_letter_code
_entity_poly.pdbx_strand_id
1 'polypeptide(L)'
;MMYSQQEYEMVRRQTMQIEAEKRAALRRTLIILALLLAASLLLTALMYRNYSTADHRIKTAETKAADMEQQYKKVSMELAEKQAIIDANKATLGKQNAVIDSIVPKMLGKAAKENEIAELAHAIYQQPGHVITLAGIPPDNVLRRYRTRIDGKPHSYVLVAGLVDGKWLLYSNLVKNQED
;
A
#
# COMPACT_ATOMS: atom_id res chain seq x y z
N MET A 1 35.15 -36.70 -96.15
CA MET A 1 35.54 -37.17 -94.80
C MET A 1 34.30 -37.72 -94.13
N MET A 2 34.19 -39.04 -94.04
CA MET A 2 33.09 -39.71 -93.35
C MET A 2 33.61 -40.01 -91.94
N TYR A 3 33.00 -39.39 -90.92
CA TYR A 3 33.36 -39.64 -89.53
C TYR A 3 33.16 -41.13 -89.21
N SER A 4 34.13 -41.72 -88.52
CA SER A 4 34.05 -43.13 -88.14
C SER A 4 32.89 -43.31 -87.14
N GLN A 5 32.18 -44.44 -87.18
CA GLN A 5 31.07 -44.73 -86.25
C GLN A 5 31.48 -44.56 -84.77
N GLN A 6 32.75 -44.80 -84.47
CA GLN A 6 33.34 -44.64 -83.14
C GLN A 6 33.35 -43.18 -82.66
N GLU A 7 33.58 -42.21 -83.56
CA GLU A 7 33.56 -40.78 -83.22
C GLU A 7 32.12 -40.30 -82.93
N TYR A 8 31.15 -40.79 -83.71
CA TYR A 8 29.72 -40.49 -83.46
C TYR A 8 29.24 -41.00 -82.10
N GLU A 9 29.63 -42.23 -81.72
CA GLU A 9 29.28 -42.77 -80.41
C GLU A 9 29.99 -42.04 -79.26
N MET A 10 31.26 -41.64 -79.45
CA MET A 10 32.00 -40.87 -78.46
C MET A 10 31.35 -39.52 -78.18
N VAL A 11 31.00 -38.77 -79.25
CA VAL A 11 30.31 -37.48 -79.10
C VAL A 11 28.97 -37.69 -78.41
N ARG A 12 28.17 -38.67 -78.82
CA ARG A 12 26.86 -38.95 -78.21
C ARG A 12 26.95 -39.27 -76.70
N ARG A 13 27.95 -40.07 -76.29
CA ARG A 13 28.19 -40.38 -74.86
C ARG A 13 28.63 -39.14 -74.08
N GLN A 14 29.50 -38.31 -74.65
CA GLN A 14 29.90 -37.03 -74.04
C GLN A 14 28.70 -36.10 -73.86
N THR A 15 27.81 -35.98 -74.84
CA THR A 15 26.61 -35.13 -74.71
C THR A 15 25.68 -35.63 -73.61
N MET A 16 25.44 -36.95 -73.53
CA MET A 16 24.63 -37.54 -72.46
C MET A 16 25.25 -37.33 -71.07
N GLN A 17 26.57 -37.45 -70.95
CA GLN A 17 27.27 -37.24 -69.69
C GLN A 17 27.21 -35.77 -69.24
N ILE A 18 27.40 -34.82 -70.15
CA ILE A 18 27.29 -33.38 -69.88
C ILE A 18 25.87 -33.02 -69.44
N GLU A 19 24.84 -33.57 -70.09
CA GLU A 19 23.44 -33.34 -69.69
C GLU A 19 23.12 -33.92 -68.30
N ALA A 20 23.67 -35.11 -67.98
CA ALA A 20 23.51 -35.72 -66.67
C ALA A 20 24.20 -34.90 -65.57
N GLU A 21 25.41 -34.40 -65.82
CA GLU A 21 26.16 -33.55 -64.89
C GLU A 21 25.44 -32.21 -64.65
N LYS A 22 24.87 -31.59 -65.68
CA LYS A 22 24.05 -30.37 -65.54
C LYS A 22 22.83 -30.60 -64.66
N ARG A 23 22.11 -31.72 -64.85
CA ARG A 23 20.95 -32.06 -64.00
C ARG A 23 21.36 -32.36 -62.56
N ALA A 24 22.50 -33.01 -62.36
CA ALA A 24 23.04 -33.28 -61.03
C ALA A 24 23.47 -32.00 -60.31
N ALA A 25 24.14 -31.09 -61.01
CA ALA A 25 24.52 -29.78 -60.49
C ALA A 25 23.29 -28.94 -60.13
N LEU A 26 22.30 -28.87 -61.01
CA LEU A 26 21.01 -28.20 -60.76
C LEU A 26 20.30 -28.76 -59.53
N ARG A 27 20.28 -30.08 -59.34
CA ARG A 27 19.67 -30.68 -58.14
C ARG A 27 20.41 -30.31 -56.86
N ARG A 28 21.75 -30.31 -56.88
CA ARG A 28 22.56 -29.93 -55.71
C ARG A 28 22.35 -28.46 -55.34
N THR A 29 22.32 -27.56 -56.32
CA THR A 29 22.05 -26.14 -56.06
C THR A 29 20.65 -25.94 -55.52
N LEU A 30 19.64 -26.63 -56.06
CA LEU A 30 18.26 -26.57 -55.56
C LEU A 30 18.14 -27.04 -54.11
N ILE A 31 18.83 -28.13 -53.74
CA ILE A 31 18.86 -28.63 -52.35
C ILE A 31 19.49 -27.60 -51.41
N ILE A 32 20.62 -27.00 -51.80
CA ILE A 32 21.30 -25.98 -50.99
C ILE A 32 20.40 -24.75 -50.82
N LEU A 33 19.76 -24.31 -51.90
CA LEU A 33 18.86 -23.15 -51.87
C LEU A 33 17.64 -23.42 -50.99
N ALA A 34 17.05 -24.61 -51.07
CA ALA A 34 15.95 -25.03 -50.21
C ALA A 34 16.34 -25.07 -48.73
N LEU A 35 17.54 -25.57 -48.41
CA LEU A 35 18.07 -25.59 -47.04
C LEU A 35 18.32 -24.17 -46.50
N LEU A 36 18.87 -23.27 -47.32
CA LEU A 36 19.05 -21.86 -46.95
C LEU A 36 17.72 -21.17 -46.68
N LEU A 37 16.70 -21.46 -47.49
CA LEU A 37 15.36 -20.89 -47.33
C LEU A 37 14.66 -21.44 -46.07
N ALA A 38 14.83 -22.73 -45.76
CA ALA A 38 14.36 -23.30 -44.51
C ALA A 38 15.06 -22.68 -43.28
N ALA A 39 16.38 -22.49 -43.36
CA ALA A 39 17.15 -21.87 -42.29
C ALA A 39 16.74 -20.41 -42.06
N SER A 40 16.48 -19.63 -43.12
CA SER A 40 16.05 -18.23 -42.98
C SER A 40 14.66 -18.11 -42.35
N LEU A 41 13.73 -19.00 -42.70
CA LEU A 41 12.41 -19.07 -42.06
C LEU A 41 12.51 -19.40 -40.56
N LEU A 42 13.35 -20.37 -40.19
CA LEU A 42 13.58 -20.72 -38.79
C LEU A 42 14.17 -19.55 -37.99
N LEU A 43 15.15 -18.84 -38.57
CA LEU A 43 15.77 -17.68 -37.93
C LEU A 43 14.76 -16.55 -37.71
N THR A 44 13.90 -16.31 -38.71
CA THR A 44 12.84 -15.30 -38.64
C THR A 44 11.80 -15.66 -37.56
N ALA A 45 11.40 -16.94 -37.47
CA ALA A 45 10.48 -17.41 -36.46
C ALA A 45 11.05 -17.28 -35.03
N LEU A 46 12.34 -17.60 -34.85
CA LEU A 46 13.03 -17.42 -33.56
C LEU A 46 13.12 -15.94 -33.15
N MET A 47 13.45 -15.06 -34.09
CA MET A 47 13.50 -13.62 -33.84
C MET A 47 12.12 -13.07 -33.47
N TYR A 48 11.07 -13.49 -34.18
CA TYR A 48 9.70 -13.09 -33.87
C TYR A 48 9.27 -13.53 -32.47
N ARG A 49 9.55 -14.80 -32.09
CA ARG A 49 9.25 -15.32 -30.75
C ARG A 49 10.01 -14.56 -29.65
N ASN A 50 11.28 -14.24 -29.87
CA ASN A 50 12.08 -13.49 -28.90
C ASN A 50 11.55 -12.06 -28.75
N TYR A 51 11.17 -11.42 -29.85
CA TYR A 51 10.57 -10.08 -29.84
C TYR A 51 9.21 -10.08 -29.13
N SER A 52 8.32 -11.02 -29.45
CA SER A 52 6.98 -11.08 -28.85
C SER A 52 7.02 -11.34 -27.35
N THR A 53 7.95 -12.18 -26.89
CA THR A 53 8.13 -12.45 -25.46
C THR A 53 8.79 -11.28 -24.73
N ALA A 54 9.71 -10.55 -25.37
CA ALA A 54 10.30 -9.34 -24.80
C ALA A 54 9.26 -8.23 -24.62
N ASP A 55 8.43 -7.96 -25.64
CA ASP A 55 7.39 -6.92 -25.59
C ASP A 55 6.36 -7.22 -24.49
N HIS A 56 5.94 -8.49 -24.35
CA HIS A 56 5.05 -8.88 -23.26
C HIS A 56 5.70 -8.69 -21.89
N ARG A 57 6.98 -9.04 -21.73
CA ARG A 57 7.70 -8.88 -20.45
C ARG A 57 7.82 -7.40 -20.07
N ILE A 58 8.15 -6.54 -21.02
CA ILE A 58 8.25 -5.09 -20.80
C ILE A 58 6.90 -4.53 -20.37
N LYS A 59 5.82 -4.82 -21.11
CA LYS A 59 4.47 -4.37 -20.74
C LYS A 59 4.02 -4.86 -19.36
N THR A 60 4.35 -6.10 -19.00
CA THR A 60 4.05 -6.60 -17.63
C THR A 60 4.89 -5.95 -16.54
N ALA A 61 6.12 -5.53 -16.85
CA ALA A 61 6.97 -4.83 -15.89
C ALA A 61 6.49 -3.39 -15.71
N GLU A 62 6.12 -2.71 -16.79
CA GLU A 62 5.58 -1.34 -16.76
C GLU A 62 4.26 -1.27 -16.01
N THR A 63 3.33 -2.20 -16.28
CA THR A 63 2.05 -2.28 -15.55
C THR A 63 2.27 -2.52 -14.05
N LYS A 64 3.15 -3.46 -13.68
CA LYS A 64 3.51 -3.67 -12.27
C LYS A 64 4.16 -2.44 -11.64
N ALA A 65 5.05 -1.75 -12.34
CA ALA A 65 5.67 -0.53 -11.84
C ALA A 65 4.63 0.57 -11.59
N ALA A 66 3.71 0.77 -12.54
CA ALA A 66 2.62 1.72 -12.39
C ALA A 66 1.68 1.37 -11.22
N ASP A 67 1.32 0.09 -11.07
CA ASP A 67 0.49 -0.39 -9.95
C ASP A 67 1.18 -0.17 -8.60
N MET A 68 2.48 -0.47 -8.51
CA MET A 68 3.28 -0.25 -7.30
C MET A 68 3.41 1.25 -6.97
N GLU A 69 3.58 2.11 -7.99
CA GLU A 69 3.61 3.56 -7.79
C GLU A 69 2.26 4.10 -7.29
N GLN A 70 1.15 3.59 -7.82
CA GLN A 70 -0.18 3.94 -7.34
C GLN A 70 -0.42 3.49 -5.90
N GLN A 71 -0.02 2.26 -5.56
CA GLN A 71 -0.11 1.76 -4.19
C GLN A 71 0.75 2.59 -3.24
N TYR A 72 1.98 2.93 -3.64
CA TYR A 72 2.85 3.79 -2.86
C TYR A 72 2.23 5.17 -2.61
N LYS A 73 1.65 5.80 -3.65
CA LYS A 73 0.95 7.07 -3.51
C LYS A 73 -0.21 6.98 -2.52
N LYS A 74 -1.07 5.95 -2.64
CA LYS A 74 -2.18 5.73 -1.71
C LYS A 74 -1.70 5.57 -0.26
N VAL A 75 -0.73 4.69 -0.02
CA VAL A 75 -0.18 4.45 1.32
C VAL A 75 0.46 5.72 1.88
N SER A 76 1.18 6.48 1.06
CA SER A 76 1.80 7.74 1.49
C SER A 76 0.77 8.79 1.90
N MET A 77 -0.37 8.89 1.19
CA MET A 77 -1.47 9.78 1.54
C MET A 77 -2.16 9.35 2.83
N GLU A 78 -2.47 8.05 2.98
CA GLU A 78 -3.07 7.52 4.21
C GLU A 78 -2.17 7.72 5.43
N LEU A 79 -0.85 7.58 5.27
CA LEU A 79 0.10 7.81 6.34
C LEU A 79 0.15 9.29 6.73
N ALA A 80 0.19 10.19 5.74
CA ALA A 80 0.15 11.64 6.00
C ALA A 80 -1.15 12.06 6.72
N GLU A 81 -2.29 11.53 6.30
CA GLU A 81 -3.59 11.80 6.94
C GLU A 81 -3.62 11.29 8.39
N LYS A 82 -3.21 10.04 8.62
CA LYS A 82 -3.14 9.47 9.98
C LYS A 82 -2.16 10.23 10.87
N GLN A 83 -1.02 10.65 10.33
CA GLN A 83 -0.05 11.44 11.07
C GLN A 83 -0.64 12.81 11.47
N ALA A 84 -1.33 13.49 10.56
CA ALA A 84 -2.01 14.75 10.86
C ALA A 84 -3.09 14.58 11.96
N ILE A 85 -3.87 13.49 11.90
CA ILE A 85 -4.85 13.16 12.95
C ILE A 85 -4.15 12.91 14.29
N ILE A 86 -3.04 12.16 14.30
CA ILE A 86 -2.26 11.88 15.51
C ILE A 86 -1.71 13.19 16.11
N ASP A 87 -1.17 14.08 15.30
CA ASP A 87 -0.59 15.33 15.79
C ASP A 87 -1.66 16.31 16.29
N ALA A 88 -2.82 16.38 15.62
CA ALA A 88 -3.98 17.09 16.12
C ALA A 88 -4.46 16.53 17.47
N ASN A 89 -4.52 15.20 17.60
CA ASN A 89 -4.90 14.52 18.84
C ASN A 89 -3.85 14.72 19.95
N LYS A 90 -2.56 14.76 19.64
CA LYS A 90 -1.51 15.07 20.63
C LYS A 90 -1.66 16.48 21.18
N ALA A 91 -1.97 17.45 20.32
CA ALA A 91 -2.16 18.84 20.76
C ALA A 91 -3.37 18.99 21.68
N THR A 92 -4.47 18.28 21.41
CA THR A 92 -5.66 18.29 22.29
C THR A 92 -5.41 17.53 23.60
N LEU A 93 -4.78 16.35 23.55
CA LEU A 93 -4.37 15.59 24.74
C LEU A 93 -3.40 16.39 25.62
N GLY A 94 -2.44 17.10 25.03
CA GLY A 94 -1.50 17.95 25.78
C GLY A 94 -2.22 19.07 26.55
N LYS A 95 -3.21 19.72 25.92
CA LYS A 95 -4.04 20.73 26.59
C LYS A 95 -4.87 20.12 27.73
N GLN A 96 -5.48 18.96 27.50
CA GLN A 96 -6.27 18.25 28.52
C GLN A 96 -5.41 17.81 29.70
N ASN A 97 -4.22 17.27 29.44
CA ASN A 97 -3.28 16.87 30.49
C ASN A 97 -2.83 18.08 31.32
N ALA A 98 -2.56 19.24 30.70
CA ALA A 98 -2.24 20.46 31.44
C ALA A 98 -3.40 20.93 32.36
N VAL A 99 -4.65 20.79 31.91
CA VAL A 99 -5.83 21.07 32.73
C VAL A 99 -5.89 20.08 33.91
N ILE A 100 -5.69 18.79 33.66
CA ILE A 100 -5.71 17.75 34.70
C ILE A 100 -4.60 18.01 35.73
N ASP A 101 -3.36 18.21 35.29
CA ASP A 101 -2.20 18.40 36.16
C ASP A 101 -2.32 19.67 37.03
N SER A 102 -3.01 20.70 36.54
CA SER A 102 -3.21 21.95 37.28
C SER A 102 -4.39 21.91 38.26
N ILE A 103 -5.45 21.17 37.94
CA ILE A 103 -6.70 21.15 38.74
C ILE A 103 -6.72 20.00 39.74
N VAL A 104 -6.15 18.83 39.43
CA VAL A 104 -6.14 17.67 40.33
C VAL A 104 -5.53 17.98 41.70
N PRO A 105 -4.37 18.66 41.82
CA PRO A 105 -3.82 19.02 43.12
C PRO A 105 -4.73 19.97 43.90
N LYS A 106 -5.36 20.94 43.22
CA LYS A 106 -6.31 21.88 43.84
C LYS A 106 -7.57 21.17 44.32
N MET A 107 -8.04 20.19 43.55
CA MET A 107 -9.19 19.35 43.90
C MET A 107 -8.91 18.54 45.16
N LEU A 108 -7.76 17.85 45.21
CA LEU A 108 -7.33 17.10 46.40
C LEU A 108 -7.11 18.02 47.61
N GLY A 109 -6.59 19.23 47.39
CA GLY A 109 -6.44 20.27 48.40
C GLY A 109 -7.72 21.03 48.78
N LYS A 110 -8.90 20.65 48.24
CA LYS A 110 -10.20 21.32 48.46
C LYS A 110 -10.21 22.82 48.10
N ALA A 111 -9.31 23.26 47.23
CA ALA A 111 -9.18 24.63 46.77
C ALA A 111 -9.76 24.87 45.36
N ALA A 112 -10.14 23.80 44.66
CA ALA A 112 -10.71 23.91 43.31
C ALA A 112 -12.12 24.51 43.34
N LYS A 113 -12.40 25.41 42.39
CA LYS A 113 -13.74 25.97 42.18
C LYS A 113 -14.62 24.99 41.40
N GLU A 114 -15.93 25.12 41.55
CA GLU A 114 -16.90 24.25 40.87
C GLU A 114 -16.77 24.27 39.34
N ASN A 115 -16.49 25.43 38.74
CA ASN A 115 -16.26 25.54 37.30
C ASN A 115 -14.97 24.82 36.86
N GLU A 116 -13.89 24.90 37.65
CA GLU A 116 -12.63 24.20 37.38
C GLU A 116 -12.85 22.67 37.44
N ILE A 117 -13.69 22.20 38.36
CA ILE A 117 -14.02 20.76 38.47
C ILE A 117 -14.86 20.30 37.27
N ALA A 118 -15.76 21.15 36.76
CA ALA A 118 -16.52 20.84 35.55
C ALA A 118 -15.63 20.75 34.31
N GLU A 119 -14.61 21.61 34.21
CA GLU A 119 -13.57 21.54 33.17
C GLU A 119 -12.70 20.29 33.33
N LEU A 120 -12.32 19.94 34.56
CA LEU A 120 -11.60 18.70 34.86
C LEU A 120 -12.41 17.46 34.43
N ALA A 121 -13.72 17.43 34.72
CA ALA A 121 -14.58 16.32 34.31
C ALA A 121 -14.64 16.17 32.77
N HIS A 122 -14.68 17.28 32.04
CA HIS A 122 -14.59 17.24 30.59
C HIS A 122 -13.21 16.73 30.11
N ALA A 123 -12.12 17.23 30.69
CA ALA A 123 -10.76 16.83 30.32
C ALA A 123 -10.51 15.33 30.57
N ILE A 124 -10.97 14.79 31.70
CA ILE A 124 -10.90 13.36 32.01
C ILE A 124 -11.72 12.54 30.99
N TYR A 125 -12.92 13.00 30.63
CA TYR A 125 -13.74 12.32 29.62
C TYR A 125 -13.08 12.30 28.23
N GLN A 126 -12.20 13.24 27.92
CA GLN A 126 -11.49 13.20 26.64
C GLN A 126 -10.27 12.27 26.63
N GLN A 127 -9.84 11.78 27.79
CA GLN A 127 -8.76 10.82 27.88
C GLN A 127 -9.19 9.40 27.46
N PRO A 128 -8.24 8.57 26.98
CA PRO A 128 -8.50 7.15 26.72
C PRO A 128 -8.98 6.44 27.99
N GLY A 129 -10.17 5.84 27.94
CA GLY A 129 -10.77 5.14 29.08
C GLY A 129 -11.43 6.03 30.12
N HIS A 130 -11.51 7.35 29.87
CA HIS A 130 -12.24 8.32 30.68
C HIS A 130 -11.84 8.33 32.17
N VAL A 131 -10.57 8.06 32.46
CA VAL A 131 -10.07 7.83 33.81
C VAL A 131 -8.70 8.46 34.04
N ILE A 132 -8.49 9.02 35.23
CA ILE A 132 -7.17 9.45 35.71
C ILE A 132 -6.80 8.76 37.01
N THR A 133 -5.51 8.58 37.24
CA THR A 133 -4.96 8.14 38.53
C THR A 133 -4.78 9.33 39.46
N LEU A 134 -5.25 9.20 40.69
CA LEU A 134 -5.10 10.18 41.76
C LEU A 134 -4.05 9.73 42.78
N ALA A 135 -3.35 10.69 43.37
CA ALA A 135 -2.39 10.46 44.45
C ALA A 135 -3.06 10.16 45.82
N GLY A 136 -4.35 10.44 45.95
CA GLY A 136 -5.10 10.27 47.20
C GLY A 136 -6.61 10.24 46.99
N ILE A 137 -7.33 10.08 48.09
CA ILE A 137 -8.80 10.00 48.10
C ILE A 137 -9.38 11.34 47.60
N PRO A 138 -10.20 11.34 46.53
CA PRO A 138 -10.90 12.54 46.12
C PRO A 138 -11.93 12.95 47.19
N PRO A 139 -12.11 14.26 47.45
CA PRO A 139 -13.13 14.73 48.38
C PRO A 139 -14.57 14.41 47.90
N ASP A 140 -15.46 14.02 48.82
CA ASP A 140 -16.85 13.64 48.49
C ASP A 140 -17.64 14.72 47.76
N ASN A 141 -17.36 16.00 48.04
CA ASN A 141 -18.01 17.13 47.37
C ASN A 141 -17.69 17.21 45.86
N VAL A 142 -16.67 16.48 45.41
CA VAL A 142 -16.27 16.37 44.01
C VAL A 142 -16.98 15.23 43.28
N LEU A 143 -17.53 14.25 44.00
CA LEU A 143 -18.16 13.05 43.43
C LEU A 143 -19.63 13.31 43.12
N ARG A 144 -19.88 14.24 42.20
CA ARG A 144 -21.23 14.66 41.81
C ARG A 144 -21.32 14.96 40.31
N ARG A 145 -22.51 15.36 39.89
CA ARG A 145 -22.80 15.80 38.52
C ARG A 145 -22.35 17.23 38.31
N TYR A 146 -21.62 17.47 37.24
CA TYR A 146 -21.19 18.78 36.77
C TYR A 146 -21.78 19.05 35.39
N ARG A 147 -22.24 20.29 35.18
CA ARG A 147 -22.76 20.73 33.88
C ARG A 147 -21.83 21.81 33.34
N THR A 148 -21.34 21.61 32.12
CA THR A 148 -20.52 22.59 31.42
C THR A 148 -21.05 22.81 30.00
N ARG A 149 -20.72 23.95 29.40
CA ARG A 149 -21.04 24.24 27.99
C ARG A 149 -19.77 24.12 27.17
N ILE A 150 -19.78 23.19 26.23
CA ILE A 150 -18.70 22.99 25.27
C ILE A 150 -19.30 23.27 23.89
N ASP A 151 -18.68 24.19 23.15
CA ASP A 151 -19.15 24.62 21.82
C ASP A 151 -20.64 25.04 21.81
N GLY A 152 -21.08 25.72 22.87
CA GLY A 152 -22.45 26.19 23.04
C GLY A 152 -23.46 25.12 23.45
N LYS A 153 -23.07 23.83 23.50
CA LYS A 153 -23.95 22.72 23.90
C LYS A 153 -23.75 22.32 25.37
N PRO A 154 -24.82 22.17 26.17
CA PRO A 154 -24.70 21.73 27.55
C PRO A 154 -24.35 20.23 27.62
N HIS A 155 -23.25 19.91 28.27
CA HIS A 155 -22.84 18.54 28.58
C HIS A 155 -22.86 18.34 30.09
N SER A 156 -23.31 17.16 30.53
CA SER A 156 -23.31 16.77 31.94
C SER A 156 -22.34 15.62 32.15
N TYR A 157 -21.42 15.78 33.10
CA TYR A 157 -20.44 14.77 33.49
C TYR A 157 -20.66 14.37 34.94
N VAL A 158 -20.49 13.09 35.26
CA VAL A 158 -20.50 12.60 36.64
C VAL A 158 -19.12 12.06 36.95
N LEU A 159 -18.53 12.57 38.03
CA LEU A 159 -17.26 12.10 38.55
C LEU A 159 -17.51 10.95 39.53
N VAL A 160 -16.84 9.82 39.29
CA VAL A 160 -16.93 8.62 40.12
C VAL A 160 -15.54 8.20 40.54
N ALA A 161 -15.31 8.01 41.83
CA ALA A 161 -14.06 7.50 42.35
C ALA A 161 -14.12 5.98 42.50
N GLY A 162 -13.02 5.31 42.18
CA GLY A 162 -12.81 3.89 42.44
C GLY A 162 -11.41 3.63 42.99
N LEU A 163 -11.26 2.58 43.77
CA LEU A 163 -9.95 2.07 44.20
C LEU A 163 -9.66 0.79 43.41
N VAL A 164 -8.64 0.81 42.57
CA VAL A 164 -8.22 -0.34 41.76
C VAL A 164 -6.72 -0.53 41.94
N ASP A 165 -6.30 -1.75 42.28
CA ASP A 165 -4.89 -2.12 42.46
C ASP A 165 -4.11 -1.17 43.41
N GLY A 166 -4.77 -0.73 44.48
CA GLY A 166 -4.16 0.15 45.49
C GLY A 166 -3.98 1.61 45.05
N LYS A 167 -4.49 2.00 43.87
CA LYS A 167 -4.47 3.38 43.39
C LYS A 167 -5.89 3.93 43.29
N TRP A 168 -6.06 5.19 43.68
CA TRP A 168 -7.32 5.90 43.48
C TRP A 168 -7.46 6.29 42.02
N LEU A 169 -8.59 5.97 41.42
CA LEU A 169 -8.96 6.31 40.07
C LEU A 169 -10.16 7.26 40.11
N LEU A 170 -10.16 8.26 39.24
CA LEU A 170 -11.30 9.14 39.03
C LEU A 170 -11.79 8.98 37.60
N TYR A 171 -13.01 8.48 37.48
CA TYR A 171 -13.71 8.32 36.22
C TYR A 171 -14.59 9.53 35.96
N SER A 172 -14.70 9.93 34.69
CA SER A 172 -15.69 10.91 34.25
C SER A 172 -16.63 10.25 33.25
N ASN A 173 -17.91 10.18 33.58
CA ASN A 173 -18.93 9.59 32.71
C ASN A 173 -19.83 10.69 32.14
N LEU A 174 -20.01 10.71 30.82
CA LEU A 174 -20.99 11.58 30.18
C LEU A 174 -22.39 11.04 30.46
N VAL A 175 -23.22 11.86 31.10
CA VAL A 175 -24.63 11.55 31.33
C VAL A 175 -25.46 12.26 30.29
N LYS A 176 -26.12 11.49 29.42
CA LYS A 176 -27.11 12.03 28.49
C LYS A 176 -28.23 12.68 29.31
N ASN A 177 -28.57 13.94 29.01
CA ASN A 177 -29.79 14.53 29.55
C ASN A 177 -30.96 13.66 29.11
N GLN A 178 -31.69 13.08 30.06
CA GLN A 178 -33.06 12.62 29.82
C GLN A 178 -33.93 13.87 29.65
N GLU A 179 -33.89 14.48 28.47
CA GLU A 179 -34.82 15.50 27.99
C GLU A 179 -34.56 15.63 26.48
N ASP A 180 -35.01 14.60 25.78
CA ASP A 180 -35.77 14.61 24.52
C ASP A 180 -36.48 13.25 24.40
#